data_AF-X1KG40-F1
#
_entry.id   AF-X1KG40-F1
#
_cell.length_a   1.000
_cell.length_b   1.000
_cell.length_c   1.000
_cell.angle_alpha   90.00
_cell.angle_beta   90.00
_cell.angle_gamma   90.00
#
_symmetry.space_group_name_H-M   'P 1'
#
loop_
_entity.id
_entity.type
_entity.pdbx_description
1 polymer ?
#
loop_
_entity_poly.entity_id
_entity_poly.type
_entity_poly.pdbx_seq_one_letter_code
_entity_poly.pdbx_strand_id
1 'polypeptide(L)'
;LEPKIRRFTKMDLAVYFGDTVDHVDKIWDALDEYKEIIEGLNDTYDSLASNRTNDVMRMLTVIAVILLPITVVASIFGMNIPLPFQNSTHSLLFVFLIMAVIIGGMLYFFRRKRLM
;
A
#
# COMPACT_ATOMS: atom_id res chain seq x y z
N LEU A 1 -81.30 2.09 8.54
CA LEU A 1 -80.62 1.44 7.39
C LEU A 1 -79.12 1.64 7.59
N GLU A 2 -78.48 0.75 8.34
CA GLU A 2 -77.02 0.83 8.55
C GLU A 2 -76.30 0.28 7.31
N PRO A 3 -75.33 1.02 6.74
CA PRO A 3 -74.62 0.57 5.56
C PRO A 3 -73.71 -0.59 5.96
N LYS A 4 -74.06 -1.80 5.53
CA LYS A 4 -73.20 -2.98 5.64
C LYS A 4 -71.95 -2.75 4.78
N ILE A 5 -70.86 -2.35 5.42
CA ILE A 5 -69.53 -2.27 4.80
C ILE A 5 -69.18 -3.69 4.34
N ARG A 6 -69.28 -3.94 3.03
CA ARG A 6 -68.91 -5.21 2.43
C ARG A 6 -67.39 -5.35 2.55
N ARG A 7 -66.92 -6.38 3.26
CA ARG A 7 -65.51 -6.76 3.31
C ARG A 7 -65.08 -7.09 1.87
N PHE A 8 -64.28 -6.21 1.26
CA PHE A 8 -63.94 -6.28 -0.18
C PHE A 8 -63.02 -7.46 -0.54
N THR A 9 -62.43 -8.15 0.45
CA THR A 9 -61.48 -9.25 0.22
C THR A 9 -61.67 -10.38 1.25
N LYS A 10 -61.55 -11.64 0.81
CA LYS A 10 -61.62 -12.84 1.68
C LYS A 10 -60.37 -13.05 2.55
N MET A 11 -59.27 -12.39 2.21
CA MET A 11 -57.97 -12.51 2.85
C MET A 11 -57.79 -11.39 3.88
N ASP A 12 -57.12 -11.68 4.99
CA ASP A 12 -56.80 -10.66 5.99
C ASP A 12 -55.70 -9.75 5.43
N LEU A 13 -56.06 -8.51 5.12
CA LEU A 13 -55.16 -7.53 4.52
C LEU A 13 -53.93 -7.29 5.40
N ALA A 14 -54.09 -7.41 6.72
CA ALA A 14 -52.99 -7.28 7.68
C ALA A 14 -51.93 -8.38 7.49
N VAL A 15 -52.35 -9.61 7.16
CA VAL A 15 -51.43 -10.73 6.90
C VAL A 15 -50.65 -10.51 5.60
N TYR A 16 -51.31 -10.02 4.55
CA TYR A 16 -50.65 -9.76 3.26
C TYR A 16 -49.62 -8.61 3.34
N PHE A 17 -49.97 -7.52 4.02
CA PHE A 17 -49.03 -6.43 4.26
C PHE A 17 -47.91 -6.83 5.23
N GLY A 18 -48.18 -7.68 6.22
CA GLY A 18 -47.16 -8.22 7.12
C GLY A 18 -46.08 -9.01 6.37
N ASP A 19 -46.48 -9.94 5.49
CA ASP A 19 -45.54 -10.72 4.66
C ASP A 19 -44.69 -9.82 3.74
N THR A 20 -45.29 -8.76 3.19
CA THR A 20 -44.57 -7.77 2.37
C THR A 20 -43.53 -7.02 3.20
N VAL A 21 -43.86 -6.64 4.44
CA VAL A 21 -42.92 -5.98 5.36
C VAL A 21 -41.78 -6.91 5.73
N ASP A 22 -42.06 -8.17 6.06
CA ASP A 22 -41.02 -9.17 6.36
C ASP A 22 -40.05 -9.38 5.18
N HIS A 23 -40.56 -9.31 3.94
CA HIS A 23 -39.72 -9.37 2.75
C HIS A 23 -38.84 -8.14 2.59
N VAL A 24 -39.35 -6.95 2.89
CA VAL A 24 -38.58 -5.70 2.85
C VAL A 24 -37.48 -5.73 3.90
N ASP A 25 -37.79 -6.18 5.12
CA ASP A 25 -36.81 -6.28 6.22
C ASP A 25 -35.67 -7.26 5.86
N LYS A 26 -35.98 -8.42 5.27
CA LYS A 26 -34.95 -9.35 4.78
C LYS A 26 -34.06 -8.76 3.70
N ILE A 27 -34.63 -7.96 2.79
CA ILE A 27 -33.84 -7.28 1.75
C ILE A 27 -32.95 -6.22 2.39
N TRP A 28 -33.46 -5.52 3.40
CA TRP A 28 -32.71 -4.52 4.15
C TRP A 28 -31.50 -5.13 4.87
N ASP A 29 -31.71 -6.22 5.60
CA ASP A 29 -30.64 -6.95 6.29
C ASP A 29 -29.56 -7.43 5.32
N ALA A 30 -29.97 -8.00 4.17
CA ALA A 30 -29.04 -8.43 3.13
C ALA A 30 -28.25 -7.25 2.52
N LEU A 31 -28.91 -6.09 2.35
CA LEU A 31 -28.25 -4.89 1.83
C LEU A 31 -27.19 -4.37 2.81
N ASP A 32 -27.47 -4.41 4.10
CA ASP A 32 -26.51 -4.00 5.14
C ASP A 32 -25.32 -4.98 5.20
N GLU A 33 -25.57 -6.29 5.12
CA GLU A 33 -24.50 -7.30 5.01
C GLU A 33 -23.62 -7.06 3.76
N TYR A 34 -24.22 -6.80 2.60
CA TYR A 34 -23.45 -6.49 1.40
C TYR A 34 -22.65 -5.20 1.52
N LYS A 35 -23.18 -4.20 2.22
CA LYS A 35 -22.45 -2.96 2.49
C LYS A 35 -21.21 -3.21 3.34
N GLU A 36 -21.33 -3.98 4.42
CA GLU A 36 -20.18 -4.37 5.26
C GLU A 36 -19.12 -5.14 4.45
N ILE A 37 -19.54 -6.05 3.58
CA ILE A 37 -18.62 -6.80 2.70
C ILE A 37 -17.88 -5.85 1.74
N ILE A 38 -18.59 -4.89 1.14
CA ILE A 38 -18.00 -3.91 0.23
C ILE A 38 -16.99 -3.02 0.97
N GLU A 39 -17.31 -2.58 2.19
CA GLU A 39 -16.41 -1.81 3.03
C GLU A 39 -15.12 -2.60 3.34
N GLY A 40 -15.25 -3.87 3.73
CA GLY A 40 -14.09 -4.75 3.96
C GLY A 40 -13.25 -5.02 2.70
N LEU A 41 -13.89 -5.11 1.53
CA LEU A 41 -13.18 -5.22 0.24
C LEU A 41 -12.44 -3.93 -0.10
N ASN A 42 -13.03 -2.77 0.18
CA ASN A 42 -12.40 -1.48 -0.07
C ASN A 42 -11.16 -1.30 0.82
N ASP A 43 -11.26 -1.61 2.11
CA ASP A 43 -10.13 -1.60 3.03
C ASP A 43 -8.99 -2.55 2.58
N THR A 44 -9.37 -3.71 2.04
CA THR A 44 -8.41 -4.67 1.48
C THR A 44 -7.76 -4.12 0.21
N TYR A 45 -8.54 -3.48 -0.68
CA TYR A 45 -8.03 -2.85 -1.88
C TYR A 45 -7.05 -1.73 -1.57
N ASP A 46 -7.38 -0.86 -0.62
CA ASP A 46 -6.50 0.21 -0.16
C ASP A 46 -5.22 -0.34 0.47
N SER A 47 -5.33 -1.42 1.25
CA SER A 47 -4.16 -2.13 1.80
C SER A 47 -3.26 -2.70 0.70
N LEU A 48 -3.83 -3.29 -0.34
CA LEU A 48 -3.08 -3.80 -1.50
C LEU A 48 -2.45 -2.67 -2.32
N ALA A 49 -3.15 -1.56 -2.51
CA ALA A 49 -2.63 -0.38 -3.20
C ALA A 49 -1.46 0.26 -2.43
N SER A 50 -1.59 0.36 -1.10
CA SER A 50 -0.52 0.81 -0.20
C SER A 50 0.69 -0.13 -0.26
N ASN A 51 0.47 -1.45 -0.22
CA ASN A 51 1.56 -2.44 -0.36
C ASN A 51 2.30 -2.29 -1.69
N ARG A 52 1.59 -2.15 -2.81
CA ARG A 52 2.22 -1.91 -4.12
C ARG A 52 3.03 -0.61 -4.12
N THR A 53 2.50 0.44 -3.52
CA THR A 53 3.20 1.73 -3.41
C THR A 53 4.47 1.59 -2.57
N ASN A 54 4.40 0.88 -1.44
CA ASN A 54 5.55 0.60 -0.60
C ASN A 54 6.62 -0.22 -1.32
N ASP A 55 6.23 -1.20 -2.14
CA ASP A 55 7.16 -1.99 -2.95
C ASP A 55 7.87 -1.13 -4.01
N VAL A 56 7.14 -0.23 -4.67
CA VAL A 56 7.74 0.73 -5.62
C VAL A 56 8.71 1.66 -4.90
N MET A 57 8.32 2.23 -3.75
CA MET A 57 9.19 3.10 -2.94
C MET A 57 10.44 2.38 -2.44
N ARG A 58 10.29 1.11 -2.05
CA ARG A 58 11.41 0.25 -1.64
C ARG A 58 12.38 0.03 -2.81
N MET A 59 11.88 -0.25 -4.01
CA MET A 59 12.74 -0.41 -5.18
C MET A 59 13.48 0.89 -5.54
N LEU A 60 12.79 2.03 -5.54
CA LEU A 60 13.41 3.34 -5.79
C LEU A 60 14.48 3.66 -4.73
N THR A 61 14.21 3.35 -3.46
CA THR A 61 15.16 3.57 -2.36
C THR A 61 16.41 2.73 -2.52
N VAL A 62 16.30 1.45 -2.91
CA VAL A 62 17.46 0.59 -3.18
C VAL A 62 18.33 1.17 -4.28
N ILE A 63 17.71 1.61 -5.39
CA ILE A 63 18.41 2.24 -6.50
C ILE A 63 19.14 3.51 -6.02
N ALA A 64 18.46 4.37 -5.26
CA ALA A 64 19.04 5.59 -4.72
C ALA A 64 20.21 5.34 -3.75
N VAL A 65 20.08 4.38 -2.83
CA VAL A 65 21.14 4.01 -1.87
C VAL A 65 22.40 3.51 -2.57
N ILE A 66 22.27 2.84 -3.72
CA ILE A 66 23.42 2.42 -4.54
C ILE A 66 24.01 3.61 -5.31
N LEU A 67 23.16 4.48 -5.87
CA LEU A 67 23.61 5.63 -6.67
C LEU A 67 24.33 6.69 -5.84
N LEU A 68 23.85 7.02 -4.64
CA LEU A 68 24.42 8.09 -3.79
C LEU A 68 25.95 7.96 -3.53
N PRO A 69 26.50 6.81 -3.10
CA PRO A 69 27.95 6.69 -2.90
C PRO A 69 28.70 6.73 -4.23
N ILE A 70 28.14 6.18 -5.31
CA ILE A 70 28.75 6.23 -6.64
C ILE A 70 28.84 7.67 -7.14
N THR A 71 27.78 8.47 -6.96
CA THR A 71 27.76 9.88 -7.37
C THR A 71 28.67 10.74 -6.52
N VAL A 72 28.76 10.49 -5.21
CA VAL A 72 29.72 11.18 -4.32
C VAL A 72 31.16 10.92 -4.77
N VAL A 73 31.51 9.66 -5.06
CA VAL A 73 32.85 9.32 -5.57
C VAL A 73 33.10 9.98 -6.93
N ALA A 74 32.17 9.84 -7.88
CA ALA A 74 32.30 10.49 -9.19
C ALA A 74 32.44 12.01 -9.09
N SER A 75 31.71 12.65 -8.17
CA SER A 75 31.78 14.10 -7.93
C SER A 75 33.14 14.51 -7.36
N ILE A 76 33.67 13.79 -6.36
CA ILE A 76 34.98 14.09 -5.77
C ILE A 76 36.09 13.94 -6.80
N PHE A 77 36.02 12.91 -7.65
CA PHE A 77 37.01 12.67 -8.70
C PHE A 77 36.84 13.58 -9.92
N GLY A 78 35.64 14.13 -10.14
CA GLY A 78 35.37 15.14 -11.16
C GLY A 78 35.82 16.55 -10.76
N MET A 79 36.14 16.77 -9.48
CA MET A 79 36.70 18.05 -9.02
C MET A 79 38.16 18.17 -9.47
N ASN A 80 38.50 19.27 -10.16
CA ASN A 80 39.86 19.61 -10.58
C ASN A 80 40.76 20.06 -9.39
N ILE A 81 40.66 19.38 -8.24
CA ILE A 81 41.47 19.65 -7.05
C ILE A 81 42.50 18.52 -6.94
N PRO A 82 43.80 18.83 -6.76
CA PRO A 82 44.81 17.82 -6.53
C PRO A 82 44.50 17.08 -5.23
N LEU A 83 44.01 15.84 -5.36
CA LEU A 83 43.68 15.01 -4.20
C LEU A 83 44.99 14.53 -3.55
N PRO A 84 45.12 14.57 -2.22
CA PRO A 84 46.16 13.81 -1.54
C PRO A 84 45.95 12.34 -1.95
N PHE A 85 47.01 11.67 -2.40
CA PHE A 85 46.94 10.39 -3.13
C PHE A 85 46.45 10.47 -4.59
N GLN A 86 46.68 11.51 -5.40
CA GLN A 86 46.36 11.42 -6.85
C GLN A 86 47.46 10.74 -7.69
N ASN A 87 48.73 10.82 -7.25
CA ASN A 87 49.90 10.37 -8.02
C ASN A 87 50.42 8.97 -7.63
N SER A 88 49.74 8.25 -6.74
CA SER A 88 50.12 6.89 -6.35
C SER A 88 49.40 5.85 -7.21
N THR A 89 50.11 4.82 -7.66
CA THR A 89 49.52 3.71 -8.44
C THR A 89 48.39 2.98 -7.69
N HIS A 90 48.30 3.13 -6.36
CA HIS A 90 47.31 2.46 -5.51
C HIS A 90 46.08 3.31 -5.17
N SER A 91 46.00 4.54 -5.67
CA SER A 91 44.95 5.50 -5.30
C SER A 91 43.56 5.09 -5.77
N LEU A 92 43.45 4.54 -6.98
CA LEU A 92 42.20 3.97 -7.48
C LEU A 92 41.72 2.80 -6.60
N LEU A 93 42.65 1.98 -6.12
CA LEU A 93 42.37 0.80 -5.31
C LEU A 93 41.84 1.19 -3.92
N PHE A 94 42.43 2.21 -3.30
CA PHE A 94 41.96 2.76 -2.02
C PHE A 94 40.54 3.33 -2.09
N VAL A 95 40.22 4.01 -3.19
CA VAL A 95 38.88 4.60 -3.39
C VAL A 95 37.83 3.54 -3.64
N PHE A 96 38.15 2.53 -4.45
CA PHE A 96 37.28 1.37 -4.62
C PHE A 96 37.04 0.65 -3.29
N LEU A 97 38.06 0.54 -2.43
CA LEU A 97 37.94 -0.10 -1.12
C LEU A 97 37.05 0.71 -0.18
N ILE A 98 37.21 2.04 -0.12
CA ILE A 98 36.33 2.92 0.66
C ILE A 98 34.89 2.84 0.15
N MET A 99 34.69 2.86 -1.16
CA MET A 99 33.36 2.77 -1.78
C MET A 99 32.71 1.40 -1.49
N ALA A 100 33.49 0.31 -1.56
CA ALA A 100 33.03 -1.03 -1.22
C ALA A 100 32.66 -1.17 0.26
N VAL A 101 33.41 -0.53 1.17
CA VAL A 101 33.10 -0.52 2.61
C VAL A 101 31.83 0.30 2.90
N ILE A 102 31.65 1.44 2.24
CA ILE A 102 30.43 2.27 2.40
C ILE A 102 29.20 1.54 1.86
N ILE A 103 29.28 0.98 0.65
CA ILE A 103 28.19 0.20 0.04
C ILE A 103 27.90 -1.06 0.86
N GLY A 104 28.94 -1.81 1.24
CA GLY A 104 28.82 -3.01 2.06
C GLY A 104 28.24 -2.71 3.45
N GLY A 105 28.65 -1.60 4.07
CA GLY A 105 28.13 -1.13 5.36
C GLY A 105 26.67 -0.69 5.27
N MET A 106 26.30 0.05 4.22
CA MET A 106 24.91 0.43 3.98
C MET A 106 24.02 -0.79 3.69
N LEU A 107 24.48 -1.72 2.85
CA LEU A 107 23.78 -2.98 2.58
C LEU A 107 23.64 -3.83 3.85
N TYR A 108 24.68 -3.94 4.66
CA TYR A 108 24.65 -4.67 5.93
C TYR A 108 23.68 -4.03 6.94
N PHE A 109 23.70 -2.70 7.06
CA PHE A 109 22.77 -1.96 7.92
C PHE A 109 21.32 -2.12 7.46
N PHE A 110 21.06 -2.02 6.15
CA PHE A 110 19.75 -2.25 5.57
C PHE A 110 19.26 -3.68 5.77
N ARG A 111 20.14 -4.68 5.61
CA ARG A 111 19.83 -6.09 5.87
C ARG A 111 19.52 -6.35 7.34
N ARG A 112 20.25 -5.70 8.25
CA ARG A 112 20.07 -5.84 9.70
C ARG A 112 18.79 -5.16 10.20
N LYS A 113 18.38 -4.05 9.58
CA LYS A 113 17.19 -3.31 10.00
C LYS A 113 15.85 -3.85 9.46
N ARG A 114 15.83 -4.94 8.67
CA ARG A 114 14.60 -5.43 7.99
C ARG A 114 13.76 -4.27 7.42
N LEU A 115 14.42 -3.31 6.76
CA LEU A 115 13.74 -2.35 5.87
C LEU A 115 13.39 -3.02 4.52
N MET A 116 13.36 -4.35 4.55
CA MET A 116 13.10 -5.29 3.52
C MET A 116 12.41 -6.52 4.10
#